data_AF-A0A645EXL6-F1
#
_entry.id   AF-A0A645EXL6-F1
#
_cell.length_a   1.000
_cell.length_b   1.000
_cell.length_c   1.000
_cell.angle_alpha   90.00
_cell.angle_beta   90.00
_cell.angle_gamma   90.00
#
_symmetry.space_group_name_H-M   'P 1'
#
loop_
_entity.id
_entity.type
_entity.pdbx_description
1 polymer ?
#
loop_
_entity_poly.entity_id
_entity_poly.type
_entity_poly.pdbx_seq_one_letter_code
_entity_poly.pdbx_strand_id
1 'polypeptide(L)'
;MSRYTKRSWYGLRSFISFKESGTSVSLIGSYRLYSQNRFNYWGLELSYGTSPDDRVEFLPNLENRMISYKIKTDAEFLITKSTFLNLACGYNYEEYFTEKFRNRYIFEISYKIRF
;
A
#
# COMPACT_ATOMS: atom_id res chain seq x y z
N MET A 1 6.87 8.16 -10.27
CA MET A 1 6.14 9.16 -11.09
C MET A 1 4.70 9.25 -10.61
N SER A 2 4.10 10.45 -10.53
CA SER A 2 2.69 10.59 -10.17
C SER A 2 2.04 11.72 -10.96
N ARG A 3 0.77 11.58 -11.34
CA ARG A 3 0.05 12.57 -12.13
C ARG A 3 -1.39 12.70 -11.65
N TYR A 4 -1.85 13.95 -11.62
CA TYR A 4 -3.24 14.31 -11.39
C TYR A 4 -3.96 14.47 -12.74
N THR A 5 -5.21 14.06 -12.79
CA THR A 5 -6.10 14.28 -13.94
C THR A 5 -7.50 14.54 -13.40
N LYS A 6 -8.05 15.75 -13.56
CA LYS A 6 -9.40 16.14 -13.11
C LYS A 6 -9.82 15.53 -11.74
N ARG A 7 -10.49 14.38 -11.77
CA ARG A 7 -11.03 13.65 -10.60
C ARG A 7 -10.22 12.43 -10.18
N SER A 8 -9.02 12.24 -10.72
CA SER A 8 -8.21 11.06 -10.47
C SER A 8 -6.76 11.44 -10.20
N TRP A 9 -6.09 10.66 -9.37
CA TRP A 9 -4.65 10.68 -9.19
C TRP A 9 -4.10 9.28 -9.37
N TYR A 10 -2.97 9.17 -10.03
CA TYR A 10 -2.26 7.91 -10.12
C TYR A 10 -0.78 8.11 -9.89
N GLY A 11 -0.17 7.12 -9.26
CA GLY A 11 1.24 7.07 -8.93
C GLY A 11 1.81 5.71 -9.25
N LEU A 12 3.02 5.70 -9.80
CA LEU A 12 3.84 4.51 -9.92
C LEU A 12 5.15 4.78 -9.19
N ARG A 13 5.46 3.97 -8.19
CA ARG A 13 6.68 4.03 -7.39
C ARG A 13 7.43 2.73 -7.57
N SER A 14 8.71 2.79 -7.88
CA SER A 14 9.59 1.63 -7.95
C SER A 14 10.70 1.80 -6.93
N PHE A 15 11.06 0.71 -6.25
CA PHE A 15 12.11 0.68 -5.25
C PHE A 15 13.10 -0.41 -5.60
N ILE A 16 14.38 -0.09 -5.43
CA ILE A 16 15.46 -1.05 -5.51
C ILE A 16 16.09 -1.07 -4.12
N SER A 17 16.16 -2.24 -3.51
CA SER A 17 16.75 -2.44 -2.19
C SER A 17 17.92 -3.38 -2.32
N PHE A 18 19.11 -2.89 -1.97
CA PHE A 18 20.33 -3.67 -1.92
C PHE A 18 20.44 -4.33 -0.55
N LYS A 19 20.49 -5.66 -0.51
CA LYS A 19 20.73 -6.46 0.70
C LYS A 19 21.94 -7.36 0.47
N GLU A 20 22.57 -7.82 1.56
CA GLU A 20 23.69 -8.78 1.47
C GLU A 20 23.30 -10.09 0.76
N SER A 21 22.02 -10.49 0.83
CA SER A 21 21.49 -11.68 0.14
C SER A 21 21.07 -11.43 -1.33
N GLY A 22 21.15 -10.19 -1.83
CA GLY A 22 20.83 -9.85 -3.22
C GLY A 22 20.07 -8.53 -3.40
N THR A 23 19.81 -8.19 -4.67
CA THR A 23 19.03 -7.00 -5.06
C THR A 23 17.55 -7.33 -5.13
N SER A 24 16.71 -6.65 -4.34
CA SER A 24 15.25 -6.77 -4.40
C SER A 24 14.65 -5.60 -5.18
N VAL A 25 13.75 -5.87 -6.12
CA VAL A 25 12.99 -4.86 -6.88
C VAL A 25 11.53 -4.90 -6.45
N SER A 26 10.97 -3.73 -6.17
CA SER A 26 9.55 -3.60 -5.82
C SER A 26 8.88 -2.51 -6.63
N LEU A 27 7.60 -2.70 -6.92
CA LEU A 27 6.77 -1.80 -7.69
C LEU A 27 5.44 -1.57 -6.97
N ILE A 28 5.04 -0.32 -6.82
CA ILE A 28 3.77 0.08 -6.22
C ILE A 28 3.04 0.98 -7.22
N GLY A 29 1.92 0.48 -7.73
CA GLY A 29 0.93 1.25 -8.46
C GLY A 29 -0.16 1.72 -7.51
N SER A 30 -0.45 3.01 -7.50
CA SER A 30 -1.53 3.59 -6.71
C SER A 30 -2.45 4.38 -7.63
N TYR A 31 -3.75 4.26 -7.43
CA TYR A 31 -4.79 4.99 -8.11
C TYR A 31 -5.77 5.53 -7.09
N ARG A 32 -6.23 6.76 -7.25
CA ARG A 32 -7.25 7.39 -6.42
C ARG A 32 -8.27 8.06 -7.33
N LEU A 33 -9.55 7.80 -7.07
CA LEU A 33 -10.68 8.47 -7.68
C LEU A 33 -11.35 9.37 -6.65
N TYR A 34 -11.24 10.68 -6.85
CA TYR A 34 -11.87 11.70 -6.03
C TYR A 34 -13.35 11.83 -6.40
N SER A 35 -14.17 11.99 -5.36
CA SER A 35 -15.59 12.33 -5.50
C SER A 35 -15.74 13.84 -5.79
N GLN A 36 -16.85 14.45 -5.39
CA GLN A 36 -17.11 15.88 -5.58
C GLN A 36 -16.06 16.79 -4.92
N ASN A 37 -15.38 16.29 -3.88
CA ASN A 37 -14.34 17.01 -3.15
C ASN A 37 -13.03 16.22 -3.18
N ARG A 38 -11.89 16.93 -3.27
CA ARG A 38 -10.54 16.37 -3.23
C ARG A 38 -10.19 15.61 -1.94
N PHE A 39 -10.99 15.80 -0.89
CA PHE A 39 -10.83 15.13 0.40
C PHE A 39 -11.54 13.77 0.48
N ASN A 40 -12.49 13.51 -0.43
CA ASN A 40 -13.23 12.25 -0.47
C ASN A 40 -12.74 11.44 -1.66
N TYR A 41 -12.19 10.25 -1.44
CA TYR A 41 -11.69 9.42 -2.53
C TYR A 41 -11.84 7.93 -2.26
N TRP A 42 -11.81 7.19 -3.36
CA TRP A 42 -11.61 5.75 -3.39
C TRP A 42 -10.22 5.47 -3.95
N GLY A 43 -9.41 4.73 -3.20
CA GLY A 43 -8.06 4.33 -3.53
C GLY A 43 -7.97 2.86 -3.88
N LEU A 44 -7.06 2.56 -4.81
CA LEU A 44 -6.60 1.23 -5.15
C LEU A 44 -5.07 1.27 -5.18
N GLU A 45 -4.44 0.31 -4.51
CA GLU A 45 -3.00 0.09 -4.51
C GLU A 45 -2.72 -1.35 -4.91
N LEU A 46 -1.82 -1.51 -5.88
CA LEU A 46 -1.24 -2.78 -6.31
C LEU A 46 0.25 -2.71 -6.04
N SER A 47 0.77 -3.67 -5.27
CA SER A 47 2.20 -3.75 -4.98
C SER A 47 2.74 -5.11 -5.37
N TYR A 48 3.92 -5.09 -5.98
CA TYR A 48 4.71 -6.24 -6.33
C TYR A 48 6.09 -6.13 -5.68
N GLY A 49 6.58 -7.24 -5.12
CA GLY A 49 7.84 -7.30 -4.40
C GLY A 49 7.70 -6.84 -2.95
N THR A 50 8.84 -6.84 -2.25
CA THR A 50 8.92 -6.39 -0.86
C THR A 50 9.44 -4.97 -0.84
N SER A 51 8.54 -3.99 -0.81
CA SER A 51 8.96 -2.60 -0.72
C SER A 51 9.64 -2.38 0.64
N PRO A 52 10.72 -1.59 0.72
CA PRO A 52 11.24 -1.15 2.02
C PRO A 52 10.21 -0.32 2.81
N ASP A 53 9.17 0.18 2.14
CA ASP A 53 8.03 0.92 2.74
C ASP A 53 6.95 -0.01 3.33
N ASP A 54 7.00 -1.33 3.05
CA ASP A 54 6.13 -2.27 3.75
C ASP A 54 6.56 -2.34 5.22
N ARG A 55 5.66 -1.94 6.13
CA ARG A 55 5.91 -1.99 7.58
C ARG A 55 6.52 -3.35 7.93
N VAL A 56 7.73 -3.31 8.47
CA VAL A 56 8.46 -4.49 8.93
C VAL A 56 7.78 -4.98 10.21
N GLU A 57 6.65 -5.66 10.07
CA GLU A 57 6.01 -6.29 11.22
C GLU A 57 6.77 -7.58 11.58
N PHE A 58 7.64 -7.43 12.59
CA PHE A 58 7.96 -8.37 13.67
C PHE A 58 8.04 -9.87 13.32
N LEU A 59 8.87 -10.25 12.35
CA LEU A 59 9.46 -11.60 12.33
C LEU A 59 10.97 -11.47 12.11
N PRO A 60 11.80 -11.55 13.17
CA PRO A 60 13.23 -11.24 13.12
C PRO A 60 14.08 -12.23 12.30
N ASN A 61 13.51 -13.33 11.76
CA ASN A 61 14.27 -14.42 11.13
C ASN A 61 13.86 -14.72 9.67
N LEU A 62 13.32 -13.76 8.93
CA LEU A 62 12.92 -13.94 7.53
C LEU A 62 13.83 -13.15 6.59
N GLU A 63 15.09 -13.59 6.50
CA GLU A 63 16.11 -12.99 5.65
C GLU A 63 15.85 -13.13 4.14
N ASN A 64 14.91 -13.98 3.73
CA ASN A 64 14.55 -14.17 2.31
C ASN A 64 13.07 -13.86 2.06
N ARG A 65 12.76 -12.59 1.82
CA ARG A 65 11.47 -12.19 1.23
C ARG A 65 11.64 -12.17 -0.28
N MET A 66 11.24 -13.27 -0.93
CA MET A 66 11.52 -13.50 -2.36
C MET A 66 10.54 -12.73 -3.25
N ILE A 67 9.22 -12.89 -3.06
CA ILE A 67 8.19 -12.24 -3.90
C ILE A 67 6.91 -12.00 -3.07
N SER A 68 6.28 -10.84 -3.24
CA SER A 68 4.99 -10.49 -2.62
C SER A 68 4.06 -9.82 -3.63
N TYR A 69 2.77 -10.12 -3.54
CA TYR A 69 1.71 -9.51 -4.32
C TYR A 69 0.64 -8.95 -3.39
N LYS A 70 0.46 -7.64 -3.41
CA LYS A 70 -0.50 -6.95 -2.55
C LYS A 70 -1.53 -6.23 -3.40
N ILE A 71 -2.79 -6.36 -3.00
CA ILE A 71 -3.89 -5.51 -3.45
C ILE A 71 -4.51 -4.86 -2.23
N LYS A 72 -4.72 -3.55 -2.27
CA LYS A 72 -5.35 -2.80 -1.19
C LYS A 72 -6.30 -1.79 -1.78
N THR A 73 -7.49 -1.69 -1.20
CA THR A 73 -8.46 -0.65 -1.51
C THR A 73 -8.72 0.18 -0.27
N ASP A 74 -8.87 1.48 -0.43
CA ASP A 74 -9.15 2.38 0.66
C ASP A 74 -10.19 3.43 0.28
N ALA A 75 -10.88 3.97 1.27
CA ALA A 75 -11.87 5.02 1.09
C ALA A 75 -11.67 6.06 2.18
N GLU A 76 -11.53 7.32 1.78
CA GLU A 76 -11.43 8.45 2.69
C GLU A 76 -12.69 9.32 2.62
N PHE A 77 -13.19 9.68 3.79
CA PHE A 77 -14.38 10.49 4.01
C PHE A 77 -14.04 11.68 4.91
N LEU A 78 -14.28 12.88 4.43
CA LEU A 78 -14.33 14.10 5.21
C LEU A 78 -15.66 14.13 5.98
N ILE A 79 -15.60 13.93 7.30
CA ILE A 79 -16.79 13.96 8.17
C ILE A 79 -17.14 15.42 8.53
N THR A 80 -16.15 16.20 8.90
CA THR A 80 -16.25 17.62 9.27
C THR A 80 -15.14 18.40 8.57
N LYS A 81 -15.16 19.73 8.59
CA LYS A 81 -14.12 20.58 7.98
C LYS A 81 -12.67 20.23 8.37
N SER A 82 -12.46 19.61 9.52
CA SER A 82 -11.15 19.26 10.06
C SER A 82 -10.95 17.77 10.36
N THR A 83 -11.93 16.91 10.09
CA THR A 83 -11.88 15.49 10.50
C THR A 83 -12.06 14.56 9.31
N PHE A 84 -11.18 13.57 9.21
CA PHE A 84 -11.15 12.59 8.13
C PHE A 84 -11.22 11.19 8.70
N LEU A 85 -12.03 10.34 8.11
CA LEU A 85 -12.09 8.91 8.37
C LEU A 85 -11.60 8.18 7.12
N ASN A 86 -10.64 7.29 7.28
CA ASN A 86 -10.17 6.40 6.22
C ASN A 86 -10.42 4.95 6.64
N LEU A 87 -11.01 4.19 5.73
CA LEU A 87 -11.24 2.76 5.85
C LEU A 87 -10.44 2.08 4.74
N ALA A 88 -9.62 1.11 5.09
CA ALA A 88 -8.87 0.34 4.11
C ALA A 88 -9.00 -1.15 4.36
N CYS A 89 -9.02 -1.90 3.27
CA CYS A 89 -8.91 -3.34 3.30
C CYS A 89 -7.93 -3.79 2.22
N GLY A 90 -7.25 -4.90 2.45
CA GLY A 90 -6.28 -5.41 1.51
C GLY A 90 -5.98 -6.88 1.72
N TYR A 91 -5.30 -7.42 0.74
CA TYR A 91 -4.86 -8.79 0.69
C TYR A 91 -3.42 -8.81 0.20
N ASN A 92 -2.58 -9.56 0.90
CA ASN A 92 -1.19 -9.77 0.52
C ASN A 92 -0.92 -11.28 0.41
N TYR A 93 -0.38 -11.68 -0.72
CA TYR A 93 0.10 -13.02 -1.00
C TYR A 93 1.62 -12.98 -1.10
N GLU A 94 2.31 -13.56 -0.12
CA GLU A 94 3.76 -13.46 -0.02
C GLU A 94 4.42 -14.83 0.10
N GLU A 95 5.57 -14.97 -0.56
CA GLU A 95 6.48 -16.09 -0.37
C GLU A 95 7.49 -15.71 0.73
N TYR A 96 7.48 -16.47 1.83
CA TYR A 96 8.31 -16.19 3.01
C TYR A 96 9.43 -17.23 3.20
N PHE A 97 9.29 -18.41 2.60
CA PHE A 97 10.37 -19.37 2.39
C PHE A 97 10.20 -19.96 1.00
N THR A 98 11.27 -20.53 0.43
CA THR A 98 11.22 -21.24 -0.86
C THR A 98 10.04 -22.22 -0.88
N GLU A 99 9.13 -22.01 -1.82
CA GLU A 99 7.90 -22.81 -2.02
C GLU A 99 6.87 -22.74 -0.89
N LYS A 100 6.99 -21.79 0.05
CA LYS A 100 6.02 -21.56 1.13
C LYS A 100 5.35 -20.19 1.00
N PHE A 101 4.04 -20.24 0.79
CA PHE A 101 3.21 -19.08 0.60
C PHE A 101 2.37 -18.77 1.83
N ARG A 102 2.11 -17.48 2.05
CA ARG A 102 1.26 -16.98 3.12
C ARG A 102 0.24 -15.98 2.58
N ASN A 103 -1.00 -16.17 3.01
CA ASN A 103 -2.11 -15.26 2.78
C ASN A 103 -2.23 -14.31 3.98
N ARG A 104 -2.33 -13.01 3.73
CA ARG A 104 -2.53 -11.98 4.76
C ARG A 104 -3.69 -11.07 4.37
N TYR A 105 -4.61 -10.88 5.29
CA TYR A 105 -5.70 -9.91 5.15
C TYR A 105 -5.37 -8.68 5.98
N ILE A 106 -5.58 -7.51 5.40
CA ILE A 106 -5.30 -6.21 5.99
C ILE A 106 -6.64 -5.51 6.16
N PHE A 107 -6.90 -5.01 7.37
CA PHE A 107 -8.03 -4.16 7.68
C PHE A 107 -7.51 -2.98 8.48
N GLU A 108 -7.77 -1.77 8.02
CA GLU A 108 -7.31 -0.55 8.66
C GLU A 108 -8.48 0.43 8.79
N ILE A 109 -8.55 1.05 9.96
CA ILE A 109 -9.46 2.15 10.25
C ILE A 109 -8.58 3.27 10.79
N SER A 110 -8.61 4.42 10.14
CA SER A 110 -7.78 5.57 10.47
C SER A 110 -8.64 6.80 10.65
N TYR A 111 -8.50 7.48 11.79
CA TYR A 111 -9.15 8.75 12.06
C TYR A 111 -8.10 9.86 12.15
N LYS A 112 -8.26 10.93 11.38
CA LYS A 112 -7.31 12.04 11.27
C LYS A 112 -7.99 13.36 11.60
N ILE A 113 -7.35 14.17 12.45
CA ILE A 113 -7.77 15.53 12.79
C ILE A 113 -6.73 16.51 12.25
N ARG A 114 -7.19 17.53 11.53
CA ARG A 114 -6.37 18.63 11.03
C ARG A 114 -6.54 19.83 11.94
N PHE A 115 -5.46 20.21 12.62
CA PHE A 115 -5.35 21.44 13.40
C PHE A 115 -4.89 22.61 12.51
#